data_AF-A0A7V4B021-F1
#
_entry.id   AF-A0A7V4B021-F1
#
_cell.length_a   1.000
_cell.length_b   1.000
_cell.length_c   1.000
_cell.angle_alpha   90.00
_cell.angle_beta   90.00
_cell.angle_gamma   90.00
#
_symmetry.space_group_name_H-M   'P 1'
#
loop_
_entity.id
_entity.type
_entity.pdbx_description
1 polymer ?
#
loop_
_entity_poly.entity_id
_entity_poly.type
_entity_poly.pdbx_seq_one_letter_code
_entity_poly.pdbx_strand_id
1 'polypeptide(L)' 'MMPYRLTRRELLWFGGATATSLAAGCAANPVTGRMQLMLVSEDTEIRLDHANSPHQISSDYGVVQDAALQL' A
#
# COMPACT_ATOMS: atom_id res chain seq x y z
N MET A 1 -14.18 12.01 -36.27
CA MET A 1 -12.75 11.78 -35.97
C MET A 1 -12.33 12.86 -34.98
N MET A 2 -12.30 12.55 -33.68
CA MET A 2 -12.11 13.52 -32.59
C MET A 2 -10.65 14.01 -32.57
N PRO A 3 -10.37 15.32 -32.66
CA PRO A 3 -9.01 15.83 -32.50
C PRO A 3 -8.61 15.77 -31.03
N TYR A 4 -7.73 14.83 -30.68
CA TYR A 4 -7.13 14.71 -29.35
C TYR A 4 -6.17 15.88 -29.11
N ARG A 5 -6.67 17.04 -28.67
CA ARG A 5 -5.83 18.13 -28.16
C ARG A 5 -6.36 18.54 -26.79
N LEU A 6 -5.73 18.00 -25.75
CA LEU A 6 -5.90 18.52 -24.38
C LEU A 6 -5.37 19.93 -24.32
N THR A 7 -6.19 20.87 -23.85
CA THR A 7 -5.73 22.22 -23.51
C THR A 7 -4.87 22.17 -22.24
N ARG A 8 -4.00 23.17 -22.06
CA ARG A 8 -3.21 23.33 -20.83
C ARG A 8 -4.08 23.29 -19.58
N ARG A 9 -5.27 23.90 -19.63
CA ARG A 9 -6.21 23.96 -18.49
C ARG A 9 -6.79 22.59 -18.17
N GLU A 10 -7.17 21.82 -19.19
CA GLU A 10 -7.65 20.44 -19.02
C GLU A 10 -6.56 19.53 -18.47
N LEU A 11 -5.33 19.63 -19.00
CA LEU A 11 -4.18 18.87 -18.50
C LEU A 11 -3.94 19.14 -17.00
N LEU A 12 -3.95 20.42 -16.59
CA LEU A 12 -3.76 20.81 -15.19
C LEU A 12 -4.93 20.36 -14.31
N TRP A 13 -6.17 20.42 -14.81
CA TRP A 13 -7.35 19.94 -14.08
C TRP A 13 -7.30 18.44 -13.84
N PHE A 14 -7.07 17.64 -14.89
CA PHE A 14 -6.99 16.19 -14.76
C PHE A 14 -5.77 15.75 -13.95
N GLY A 15 -4.61 16.37 -14.16
CA GLY A 15 -3.40 16.09 -13.38
C GLY A 15 -3.51 16.47 -11.90
N GLY A 16 -4.20 17.58 -11.59
CA GLY A 16 -4.47 17.96 -10.21
C GLY A 16 -5.43 16.99 -9.51
N ALA A 17 -6.49 16.58 -10.20
CA ALA A 17 -7.46 15.62 -9.68
C ALA A 17 -6.83 14.25 -9.38
N THR A 18 -5.91 13.77 -10.23
CA THR A 18 -5.20 12.50 -9.99
C THR A 18 -4.18 12.61 -8.85
N ALA A 19 -3.48 13.75 -8.72
CA ALA A 19 -2.54 13.97 -7.63
C ALA A 19 -3.21 13.96 -6.25
N THR A 20 -4.43 14.49 -6.13
CA THR A 20 -5.21 14.40 -4.88
C THR A 20 -5.58 12.97 -4.51
N SER A 21 -5.84 12.10 -5.49
CA SER A 21 -6.08 10.67 -5.24
C SER A 21 -4.83 9.94 -4.76
N LEU A 22 -3.64 10.31 -5.23
CA LEU A 22 -2.38 9.75 -4.73
C LEU A 22 -2.08 10.18 -3.29
N ALA A 23 -2.41 11.41 -2.93
CA ALA A 23 -2.27 11.90 -1.56
C ALA A 23 -3.19 11.15 -0.57
N ALA A 24 -4.35 10.67 -1.02
CA ALA A 24 -5.21 9.80 -0.22
C ALA A 24 -4.60 8.40 0.03
N GLY A 25 -3.60 8.01 -0.76
CA GLY A 25 -2.78 6.82 -0.51
C GLY A 25 -1.65 7.05 0.49
N CYS A 26 -1.38 8.28 0.93
CA CYS A 26 -0.41 8.51 2.00
C CYS A 26 -1.04 8.11 3.35
N ALA A 27 -0.59 7.02 3.95
CA ALA A 27 -0.98 6.57 5.29
C ALA A 27 0.25 6.40 6.18
N ALA A 28 0.06 6.31 7.49
CA ALA A 28 1.16 6.00 8.39
C ALA A 28 1.64 4.57 8.11
N ASN A 29 2.92 4.41 7.76
CA ASN A 29 3.52 3.10 7.59
C ASN A 29 3.52 2.37 8.95
N PRO A 30 2.97 1.15 9.06
CA PRO A 30 2.82 0.44 10.33
C PRO A 30 4.17 0.04 10.97
N VAL A 31 5.24 -0.05 10.18
CA VAL A 31 6.59 -0.42 10.64
C VAL A 31 7.36 0.79 11.18
N THR A 32 7.21 1.97 10.55
CA THR A 32 8.03 3.16 10.89
C THR A 32 7.26 4.30 11.53
N GLY A 33 5.93 4.27 11.50
CA GLY A 33 5.05 5.35 11.98
C GLY A 33 5.07 6.63 11.13
N ARG A 34 5.79 6.64 10.00
CA ARG A 34 5.92 7.82 9.12
C ARG A 34 4.84 7.81 8.05
N MET A 35 4.37 8.99 7.66
CA MET A 35 3.49 9.14 6.49
C MET A 35 4.23 8.74 5.21
N GLN A 36 3.75 7.70 4.55
CA GLN A 36 4.30 7.17 3.32
C GLN A 36 3.18 6.72 2.38
N LEU A 37 3.49 6.60 1.09
CA LEU A 37 2.53 6.07 0.12
C LEU A 37 2.29 4.58 0.41
N MET A 38 1.07 4.25 0.81
CA MET A 38 0.56 2.91 1.02
C MET A 38 -0.41 2.58 -0.12
N LEU A 39 -0.19 1.44 -0.77
CA LEU A 39 -0.99 1.04 -1.94
C LEU A 39 -2.28 0.29 -1.57
N VAL A 40 -2.40 -0.15 -0.31
CA VAL A 40 -3.56 -0.84 0.25
C VAL A 40 -3.84 -0.34 1.68
N SER A 41 -5.05 -0.57 2.18
CA SER A 41 -5.38 -0.31 3.59
C SER A 41 -4.74 -1.35 4.51
N GLU A 42 -4.61 -1.02 5.80
CA GLU A 42 -4.13 -1.93 6.86
C GLU A 42 -4.90 -3.26 6.88
N ASP A 43 -6.24 -3.22 6.92
CA ASP A 43 -7.05 -4.46 6.89
C ASP A 43 -6.79 -5.31 5.65
N THR A 44 -6.46 -4.67 4.52
CA THR A 44 -6.16 -5.38 3.28
C THR A 44 -4.76 -5.98 3.32
N GLU A 45 -3.78 -5.25 3.85
CA GLU A 45 -2.45 -5.78 4.12
C GLU A 45 -2.51 -7.00 5.04
N ILE A 46 -3.20 -6.91 6.19
CA ILE A 46 -3.35 -8.01 7.16
C ILE A 46 -3.95 -9.25 6.50
N ARG A 47 -5.02 -9.09 5.71
CA ARG A 47 -5.62 -10.22 4.97
C ARG A 47 -4.66 -10.83 3.95
N LEU A 48 -3.89 -9.99 3.25
CA LEU A 48 -2.90 -10.46 2.28
C LEU A 48 -1.75 -11.21 2.98
N ASP A 49 -1.29 -10.73 4.12
CA ASP A 49 -0.27 -11.41 4.91
C ASP A 49 -0.76 -12.77 5.40
N HIS A 50 -1.98 -12.88 5.95
CA HIS A 50 -2.56 -14.17 6.33
C HIS A 50 -2.69 -15.14 5.15
N ALA A 51 -3.03 -14.66 3.96
CA ALA A 51 -3.17 -15.50 2.77
C ALA A 51 -1.82 -15.99 2.22
N ASN A 52 -0.76 -15.18 2.32
CA ASN A 52 0.51 -15.45 1.67
C ASN A 52 1.62 -15.93 2.63
N SER A 53 1.54 -15.63 3.92
CA SER A 53 2.51 -16.07 4.93
C SER A 53 2.72 -17.59 4.98
N PRO A 54 1.72 -18.47 4.72
CA PRO A 54 1.94 -19.92 4.66
C PRO A 54 2.78 -20.38 3.46
N HIS A 55 3.03 -19.51 2.49
CA HIS A 55 3.85 -19.78 1.30
C HIS A 55 5.18 -19.02 1.30
N GLN A 56 5.39 -18.15 2.29
CA GLN A 56 6.60 -17.35 2.47
C GLN A 56 7.49 -17.99 3.56
N ILE A 57 8.60 -17.31 3.88
CA ILE A 57 9.64 -17.66 4.88
C ILE A 57 9.07 -18.35 6.15
N SER A 58 7.88 -17.97 6.61
CA SER A 58 7.22 -18.55 7.80
C SER A 58 6.92 -20.06 7.69
N SER A 59 6.76 -20.59 6.48
CA SER A 59 6.57 -22.03 6.25
C SER A 59 7.83 -22.85 6.51
N ASP A 60 9.01 -22.28 6.20
CA ASP A 60 10.30 -22.95 6.35
C ASP A 60 10.82 -22.90 7.80
N TYR A 61 10.63 -21.77 8.47
CA TYR A 61 11.18 -21.54 9.82
C TYR A 61 10.24 -21.94 10.94
N GLY A 62 8.93 -22.04 10.67
CA GLY A 62 7.93 -22.34 11.69
C GLY A 62 7.90 -21.30 12.81
N VAL A 63 7.25 -21.66 13.93
CA VAL A 63 7.21 -20.79 15.11
C VAL A 63 8.58 -20.79 15.81
N VAL A 64 9.03 -19.63 16.28
CA VAL A 64 10.23 -19.50 17.12
C VAL A 64 10.12 -20.45 18.32
N GLN A 65 11.09 -21.34 18.51
CA GLN A 65 11.02 -22.38 19.55
C GLN A 65 11.30 -21.86 20.97
N ASP A 66 11.85 -20.63 21.08
CA ASP A 66 12.07 -19.98 22.36
C ASP A 66 10.76 -19.38 22.89
N ALA A 67 10.20 -20.02 23.92
CA ALA A 67 8.96 -19.59 24.56
C ALA A 67 9.05 -18.20 25.20
N ALA A 68 10.25 -17.73 25.58
CA ALA A 68 10.42 -16.39 26.13
C ALA A 68 10.22 -15.29 25.07
N LEU A 69 10.32 -15.62 23.79
CA LEU A 69 10.10 -14.71 22.66
C LEU A 69 8.65 -14.73 22.14
N GLN A 70 7.80 -15.61 22.66
CA GLN A 70 6.37 -15.74 22.28
C GLN A 70 5.40 -15.00 23.22
N LEU A 71 5.93 -14.14 24.10
CA LEU A 71 5.16 -13.41 25.12
C LEU A 71 4.22 -12.36 24.52
#